data_AF-A0A933IZD7-F1
#
_entry.id   AF-A0A933IZD7-F1
#
_cell.length_a   1.000
_cell.length_b   1.000
_cell.length_c   1.000
_cell.angle_alpha   90.00
_cell.angle_beta   90.00
_cell.angle_gamma   90.00
#
_symmetry.space_group_name_H-M   'P 1'
#
loop_
_entity.id
_entity.type
_entity.pdbx_description
1 polymer ?
#
loop_
_entity_poly.entity_id
_entity_poly.type
_entity_poly.pdbx_seq_one_letter_code
_entity_poly.pdbx_strand_id
1 'polypeptide(L)'
;MITKYKSRNRRQPVVAPKTGAGFTHKRFDAAGVKIAGFAPSENKLKVIVLGGLEEVGRNMTVFEYNKEIIIVDMGLQFPEEDMPGIDYIIPNVDYLDDKKDWIKGVIITHGHYDHIGGIPHLMGRLGNPNMFMGKLTAGIVRKRVEEFSKCPKLNIQEINEESKLQLGKFFRVEALRVNHSIPDCFAIIIHTPLGTIIHSGDFKIDYSPVNDKPADLNRIAQIGGAGVLLLLSDSTDATHVGYQISESSIGDEMGKIFEKLEGRIIIGTFASQLSRVQKLFDLAEKFGRRISLQGRSMN
;
A
#
# COMPACT_ATOMS: atom_id res chain seq x y z
N MET A 1 -10.91 -24.99 -16.49
CA MET A 1 -10.76 -25.62 -17.82
C MET A 1 -9.27 -25.61 -18.14
N ILE A 2 -8.69 -26.77 -18.46
CA ILE A 2 -7.24 -26.96 -18.62
C ILE A 2 -6.75 -26.18 -19.84
N THR A 3 -6.03 -25.08 -19.62
CA THR A 3 -5.23 -24.42 -20.67
C THR A 3 -3.81 -24.98 -20.61
N LYS A 4 -3.47 -25.79 -21.62
CA LYS A 4 -2.12 -26.28 -21.88
C LYS A 4 -1.16 -25.11 -22.07
N TYR A 5 -0.25 -24.91 -21.12
CA TYR A 5 0.92 -24.05 -21.27
C TYR A 5 1.92 -24.76 -22.20
N LYS A 6 1.94 -24.40 -23.48
CA LYS A 6 3.01 -24.82 -24.40
C LYS A 6 4.21 -23.90 -24.16
N SER A 7 5.25 -24.41 -23.49
CA SER A 7 6.55 -23.74 -23.48
C SER A 7 7.10 -23.74 -24.91
N ARG A 8 7.26 -22.55 -25.49
CA ARG A 8 8.11 -22.32 -26.65
C ARG A 8 9.18 -21.33 -26.25
N ASN A 9 10.28 -21.89 -25.76
CA ASN A 9 11.58 -21.23 -25.75
C ASN A 9 11.98 -20.91 -27.20
N ARG A 10 11.87 -19.65 -27.61
CA ARG A 10 12.78 -18.99 -28.55
C ARG A 10 12.83 -17.51 -28.15
N ARG A 11 13.83 -17.16 -27.33
CA ARG A 11 14.24 -15.77 -27.10
C ARG A 11 14.65 -15.19 -28.45
N GLN A 12 13.81 -14.38 -29.07
CA GLN A 12 14.29 -13.38 -30.01
C GLN A 12 14.85 -12.23 -29.18
N PRO A 13 16.09 -11.77 -29.45
CA PRO A 13 16.62 -10.60 -28.78
C PRO A 13 15.77 -9.39 -29.20
N VAL A 14 15.10 -8.79 -28.23
CA VAL A 14 14.47 -7.48 -28.41
C VAL A 14 15.60 -6.49 -28.64
N VAL A 15 15.71 -5.98 -29.86
CA VAL A 15 16.66 -4.92 -30.20
C VAL A 15 16.15 -3.65 -29.54
N ALA A 16 16.88 -3.15 -28.55
CA ALA A 16 16.61 -1.87 -27.91
C ALA A 16 16.55 -0.75 -28.97
N PRO A 17 15.67 0.26 -28.82
CA PRO A 17 15.68 1.42 -29.70
C PRO A 17 17.06 2.07 -29.64
N LYS A 18 17.64 2.41 -30.80
CA LYS A 18 18.89 3.18 -30.86
C LYS A 18 18.67 4.51 -30.13
N THR A 19 19.34 4.67 -28.99
CA THR A 19 19.36 5.89 -28.20
C THR A 19 20.10 6.98 -28.97
N GLY A 20 19.34 7.89 -29.57
CA GLY A 20 19.84 9.20 -29.93
C GLY A 20 20.02 10.05 -28.66
N ALA A 21 21.19 10.67 -28.53
CA ALA A 21 21.60 11.60 -27.47
C ALA A 21 21.78 11.01 -26.05
N GLY A 22 22.98 10.44 -25.83
CA GLY A 22 23.84 10.76 -24.69
C GLY A 22 23.24 10.82 -23.29
N PHE A 23 22.77 9.69 -22.74
CA PHE A 23 22.73 9.49 -21.29
C PHE A 23 23.84 8.52 -20.90
N THR A 24 24.92 9.04 -20.29
CA THR A 24 25.95 8.22 -19.68
C THR A 24 25.36 7.55 -18.43
N HIS A 25 25.08 6.25 -18.49
CA HIS A 25 24.79 5.45 -17.31
C HIS A 25 26.05 5.36 -16.44
N LYS A 26 26.23 6.31 -15.51
CA LYS A 26 27.15 6.10 -14.39
C LYS A 26 26.47 5.12 -13.43
N ARG A 27 26.97 3.88 -13.39
CA ARG A 27 26.71 2.99 -12.25
C ARG A 27 27.15 3.73 -10.98
N PHE A 28 26.25 3.84 -10.02
CA PHE A 28 26.59 4.39 -8.71
C PHE A 28 27.50 3.37 -8.03
N ASP A 29 28.80 3.66 -7.98
CA ASP A 29 29.78 2.80 -7.33
C ASP A 29 29.81 3.15 -5.83
N ALA A 30 29.13 2.32 -5.03
CA ALA A 30 29.08 2.46 -3.58
C ALA A 30 30.44 2.22 -2.89
N ALA A 31 31.42 1.63 -3.59
CA ALA A 31 32.69 1.20 -3.00
C ALA A 31 33.64 2.36 -2.58
N GLY A 32 33.31 3.62 -2.94
CA GLY A 32 34.11 4.80 -2.61
C GLY A 32 33.38 5.87 -1.80
N VAL A 33 32.10 5.69 -1.47
CA VAL A 33 31.34 6.66 -0.66
C VAL A 33 31.81 6.50 0.79
N LYS A 34 32.78 7.32 1.21
CA LYS A 34 33.00 7.55 2.64
C LYS A 34 31.70 8.11 3.20
N ILE A 35 30.93 7.29 3.92
CA ILE A 35 29.88 7.77 4.81
C ILE A 35 30.60 8.69 5.78
N ALA A 36 30.48 10.00 5.57
CA ALA A 36 30.99 10.97 6.52
C ALA A 36 30.40 10.58 7.88
N GLY A 37 31.26 10.34 8.87
CA GLY A 37 30.80 10.00 10.21
C GLY A 37 29.86 11.10 10.67
N PHE A 38 28.56 10.83 10.66
CA PHE A 38 27.58 11.78 11.12
C PHE A 38 27.79 11.94 12.61
N ALA A 39 28.40 13.07 13.02
CA ALA A 39 28.37 13.48 14.41
C ALA A 39 26.94 13.33 14.95
N PRO A 40 26.72 12.82 16.18
CA PRO A 40 25.38 12.73 16.75
C PRO A 40 24.84 14.16 16.94
N SER A 41 24.13 14.70 15.95
CA SER A 41 23.22 15.82 16.20
C SER A 41 22.08 15.28 17.06
N GLU A 42 21.70 16.03 18.09
CA GLU A 42 20.59 15.67 18.98
C GLU A 42 19.21 15.72 18.29
N ASN A 43 19.16 16.14 17.02
CA ASN A 43 17.93 16.28 16.23
C ASN A 43 18.03 15.48 14.92
N LYS A 44 17.97 14.14 15.00
CA LYS A 44 17.91 13.26 13.83
C LYS A 44 16.56 12.59 13.75
N LEU A 45 15.92 12.70 12.59
CA LEU A 45 14.84 11.81 12.21
C LEU A 45 15.44 10.54 11.62
N LYS A 46 15.05 9.38 12.16
CA LYS A 46 15.34 8.08 11.57
C LYS A 46 14.11 7.62 10.79
N VAL A 47 14.34 7.16 9.57
CA VAL A 47 13.34 6.50 8.73
C VAL A 47 13.83 5.08 8.54
N ILE A 48 13.07 4.10 9.04
CA ILE A 48 13.48 2.70 9.14
C ILE A 48 12.40 1.86 8.49
N VAL A 49 12.74 1.19 7.39
CA VAL A 49 11.82 0.30 6.67
C VAL A 49 12.02 -1.11 7.22
N LEU A 50 11.00 -1.65 7.90
CA LEU A 50 11.02 -2.99 8.50
C LEU A 50 10.47 -4.06 7.56
N GLY A 51 9.82 -3.65 6.46
CA GLY A 51 9.36 -4.49 5.37
C GLY A 51 8.77 -3.65 4.22
N GLY A 52 8.70 -4.23 3.03
CA GLY A 52 8.26 -3.56 1.79
C GLY A 52 9.39 -2.96 0.94
N LEU A 53 10.66 -3.21 1.28
CA LEU A 53 11.80 -2.78 0.46
C LEU A 53 12.44 -3.99 -0.23
N GLU A 54 12.66 -3.89 -1.55
CA GLU A 54 13.14 -4.98 -2.42
C GLU A 54 12.23 -6.22 -2.42
N GLU A 55 10.97 -6.05 -2.02
CA GLU A 55 9.94 -7.09 -1.96
C GLU A 55 8.55 -6.52 -2.25
N VAL A 56 7.57 -7.38 -2.53
CA VAL A 56 6.16 -7.00 -2.67
C VAL A 56 5.39 -7.53 -1.47
N GLY A 57 4.88 -6.61 -0.67
CA GLY A 57 4.14 -6.89 0.54
C GLY A 57 4.88 -6.54 1.82
N ARG A 58 4.32 -6.91 2.97
CA ARG A 58 4.94 -6.72 4.29
C ARG A 58 5.29 -5.25 4.60
N ASN A 59 4.54 -4.30 4.04
CA ASN A 59 4.83 -2.88 4.19
C ASN A 59 4.79 -2.46 5.66
N MET A 60 5.90 -1.89 6.15
CA MET A 60 5.99 -1.32 7.50
C MET A 60 7.16 -0.34 7.58
N THR A 61 6.84 0.95 7.73
CA THR A 61 7.83 2.03 7.84
C THR A 61 7.74 2.71 9.21
N VAL A 62 8.89 2.89 9.87
CA VAL A 62 9.01 3.51 11.18
C VAL A 62 9.69 4.87 11.06
N PHE A 63 9.09 5.89 11.68
CA PHE A 63 9.67 7.22 11.82
C PHE A 63 9.96 7.48 13.29
N GLU A 64 11.23 7.68 13.64
CA GLU A 64 11.67 7.95 15.01
C GLU A 64 12.33 9.33 15.11
N TYR A 65 11.88 10.14 16.06
CA TYR A 65 12.46 11.43 16.39
C TYR A 65 12.34 11.69 17.90
N ASN A 66 13.46 11.97 18.58
CA ASN A 66 13.49 12.34 20.00
C ASN A 66 12.64 11.43 20.92
N LYS A 67 12.82 10.10 20.79
CA LYS A 67 12.09 9.06 21.56
C LYS A 67 10.57 9.09 21.36
N GLU A 68 10.12 9.60 20.22
CA GLU A 68 8.77 9.42 19.71
C GLU A 68 8.84 8.64 18.41
N ILE A 69 7.94 7.68 18.25
CA ILE A 69 7.86 6.80 17.10
C ILE A 69 6.45 6.86 16.53
N ILE A 70 6.33 7.01 15.22
CA ILE A 70 5.10 6.67 14.50
C ILE A 70 5.41 5.58 13.48
N ILE A 71 4.42 4.73 13.21
CA ILE A 71 4.52 3.61 12.28
C ILE A 71 3.52 3.84 11.17
N VAL A 72 3.93 3.65 9.92
CA VAL A 72 3.06 3.62 8.75
C VAL A 72 2.98 2.18 8.25
N ASP A 73 1.76 1.64 8.22
CA ASP A 73 1.41 0.28 7.81
C ASP A 73 2.01 -0.85 8.65
N MET A 74 1.36 -2.01 8.59
CA MET A 74 1.71 -3.25 9.29
C MET A 74 1.27 -4.46 8.44
N GLY A 75 1.94 -4.63 7.32
CA GLY A 75 1.62 -5.62 6.30
C GLY A 75 1.93 -7.07 6.62
N LEU A 76 1.48 -7.95 5.73
CA LEU A 76 2.03 -9.29 5.53
C LEU A 76 2.48 -9.48 4.08
N GLN A 77 3.26 -10.51 3.81
CA GLN A 77 3.58 -10.98 2.47
C GLN A 77 3.11 -12.44 2.34
N PHE A 78 2.54 -12.77 1.19
CA PHE A 78 2.21 -14.16 0.87
C PHE A 78 3.49 -14.94 0.50
N PRO A 79 3.58 -16.23 0.87
CA PRO A 79 4.75 -17.07 0.62
C PRO A 79 5.02 -17.24 -0.89
N GLU A 80 6.28 -17.46 -1.23
CA GLU A 80 6.69 -17.88 -2.58
C GLU A 80 6.55 -19.39 -2.78
N GLU A 81 6.70 -19.86 -4.03
CA GLU A 81 6.52 -21.28 -4.39
C GLU A 81 7.49 -22.22 -3.66
N ASP A 82 8.63 -21.72 -3.20
CA ASP A 82 9.67 -22.46 -2.49
C ASP A 82 9.53 -22.46 -0.96
N MET A 83 8.43 -21.92 -0.43
CA MET A 83 8.13 -21.84 1.01
C MET A 83 6.98 -22.76 1.44
N PRO A 84 7.10 -24.10 1.30
CA PRO A 84 6.01 -25.02 1.61
C PRO A 84 5.67 -24.99 3.11
N GLY A 85 4.37 -24.88 3.41
CA GLY A 85 3.84 -24.89 4.78
C GLY A 85 3.85 -23.54 5.50
N ILE A 86 4.32 -22.47 4.86
CA ILE A 86 4.18 -21.10 5.35
C ILE A 86 2.86 -20.51 4.84
N ASP A 87 2.06 -19.89 5.72
CA ASP A 87 0.81 -19.22 5.31
C ASP A 87 1.04 -17.76 4.87
N TYR A 88 1.91 -17.04 5.59
CA TYR A 88 2.29 -15.65 5.34
C TYR A 88 3.52 -15.26 6.17
N ILE A 89 4.19 -14.19 5.75
CA ILE A 89 5.40 -13.61 6.35
C ILE A 89 5.04 -12.23 6.90
N ILE A 90 5.52 -11.88 8.10
CA ILE A 90 5.27 -10.58 8.75
C ILE A 90 6.60 -9.85 9.04
N PRO A 91 6.58 -8.50 9.22
CA PRO A 91 7.79 -7.75 9.52
C PRO A 91 8.47 -8.21 10.81
N ASN A 92 9.81 -8.17 10.83
CA ASN A 92 10.56 -8.30 12.07
C ASN A 92 10.55 -6.95 12.82
N VAL A 93 9.95 -6.93 14.00
CA VAL A 93 9.82 -5.73 14.85
C VAL A 93 10.79 -5.69 16.03
N ASP A 94 11.87 -6.48 16.03
CA ASP A 94 12.88 -6.52 17.11
C ASP A 94 13.42 -5.12 17.45
N TYR A 95 13.52 -4.24 16.45
CA TYR A 95 13.92 -2.83 16.64
C TYR A 95 13.05 -2.07 17.67
N LEU A 96 11.78 -2.46 17.81
CA LEU A 96 10.76 -1.78 18.62
C LEU A 96 10.56 -2.40 20.01
N ASP A 97 11.18 -3.54 20.31
CA ASP A 97 10.90 -4.30 21.54
C ASP A 97 11.18 -3.51 22.83
N ASP A 98 12.23 -2.69 22.84
CA ASP A 98 12.64 -1.82 23.95
C ASP A 98 12.09 -0.38 23.83
N LYS A 99 11.23 -0.11 22.84
CA LYS A 99 10.73 1.23 22.50
C LYS A 99 9.20 1.35 22.48
N LYS A 100 8.49 0.41 23.10
CA LYS A 100 7.01 0.40 23.08
C LYS A 100 6.39 1.72 23.57
N ASP A 101 6.94 2.28 24.64
CA ASP A 101 6.48 3.57 25.22
C ASP A 101 6.78 4.79 24.31
N TRP A 102 7.65 4.62 23.33
CA TRP A 102 7.98 5.67 22.36
C TRP A 102 6.96 5.71 21.22
N ILE A 103 6.22 4.62 20.97
CA ILE A 103 5.24 4.53 19.89
C ILE A 103 4.01 5.39 20.23
N LYS A 104 3.79 6.43 19.43
CA LYS A 104 2.70 7.41 19.60
C LYS A 104 1.47 7.08 18.76
N GLY A 105 1.63 6.23 17.75
CA GLY A 105 0.52 5.73 16.95
C GLY A 105 0.97 4.92 15.75
N VAL A 106 0.03 4.15 15.22
CA VAL A 106 0.15 3.44 13.94
C VAL A 106 -0.85 4.06 12.96
N ILE A 107 -0.40 4.45 11.79
CA ILE A 107 -1.23 4.99 10.72
C ILE A 107 -1.29 3.96 9.61
N ILE A 108 -2.49 3.63 9.15
CA ILE A 108 -2.69 2.68 8.06
C ILE A 108 -3.17 3.44 6.83
N THR A 109 -2.48 3.22 5.70
CA THR A 109 -2.76 3.87 4.42
C THR A 109 -4.06 3.37 3.80
N HIS A 110 -4.26 2.04 3.76
CA HIS A 110 -5.43 1.40 3.17
C HIS A 110 -5.63 -0.06 3.61
N GLY A 111 -6.71 -0.68 3.14
CA GLY A 111 -7.22 -1.98 3.63
C GLY A 111 -6.65 -3.25 2.99
N HIS A 112 -5.56 -3.19 2.23
CA HIS A 112 -4.96 -4.39 1.66
C HIS A 112 -4.07 -5.15 2.66
N TYR A 113 -3.99 -6.48 2.52
CA TYR A 113 -3.31 -7.32 3.50
C TYR A 113 -1.80 -7.07 3.59
N ASP A 114 -1.19 -6.60 2.53
CA ASP A 114 0.18 -6.11 2.52
C ASP A 114 0.41 -4.81 3.29
N HIS A 115 -0.66 -4.18 3.81
CA HIS A 115 -0.60 -3.01 4.69
C HIS A 115 -1.24 -3.26 6.07
N ILE A 116 -2.14 -4.24 6.20
CA ILE A 116 -2.85 -4.54 7.46
C ILE A 116 -2.65 -5.95 8.02
N GLY A 117 -2.10 -6.86 7.23
CA GLY A 117 -2.13 -8.29 7.54
C GLY A 117 -1.28 -8.71 8.74
N GLY A 118 -0.26 -7.92 9.08
CA GLY A 118 0.60 -8.14 10.25
C GLY A 118 0.00 -7.66 11.57
N ILE A 119 -1.06 -6.83 11.54
CA ILE A 119 -1.68 -6.23 12.74
C ILE A 119 -2.01 -7.28 13.82
N PRO A 120 -2.72 -8.39 13.53
CA PRO A 120 -3.13 -9.34 14.56
C PRO A 120 -1.96 -10.02 15.28
N HIS A 121 -0.80 -10.06 14.63
CA HIS A 121 0.41 -10.71 15.13
C HIS A 121 1.29 -9.76 15.94
N LEU A 122 1.34 -8.48 15.52
CA LEU A 122 2.32 -7.52 16.00
C LEU A 122 1.77 -6.61 17.09
N MET A 123 0.47 -6.29 17.11
CA MET A 123 -0.06 -5.26 18.00
C MET A 123 0.17 -5.51 19.49
N GLY A 124 0.03 -6.77 19.95
CA GLY A 124 0.32 -7.13 21.34
C GLY A 124 1.80 -6.92 21.70
N ARG A 125 2.71 -7.25 20.77
CA ARG A 125 4.16 -7.09 20.97
C ARG A 125 4.55 -5.62 21.02
N LEU A 126 3.86 -4.75 20.28
CA LEU A 126 4.09 -3.30 20.22
C LEU A 126 3.43 -2.50 21.37
N GLY A 127 2.77 -3.16 22.33
CA GLY A 127 2.12 -2.47 23.45
C GLY A 127 0.73 -1.89 23.11
N ASN A 128 0.13 -2.33 22.01
CA ASN A 128 -1.22 -1.93 21.58
C ASN A 128 -1.45 -0.41 21.44
N PRO A 129 -0.58 0.36 20.75
CA PRO A 129 -0.78 1.79 20.52
C PRO A 129 -2.05 2.08 19.72
N ASN A 130 -2.51 3.34 19.77
CA ASN A 130 -3.64 3.82 18.99
C ASN A 130 -3.37 3.66 17.48
N MET A 131 -4.38 3.20 16.76
CA MET A 131 -4.34 3.03 15.32
C MET A 131 -5.26 4.04 14.63
N PHE A 132 -4.80 4.60 13.52
CA PHE A 132 -5.52 5.59 12.74
C PHE A 132 -5.66 5.09 11.31
N MET A 133 -6.88 4.95 10.83
CA MET A 133 -7.15 4.36 9.51
C MET A 133 -8.50 4.81 8.96
N GLY A 134 -8.69 4.69 7.65
CA GLY A 134 -9.98 4.92 7.02
C GLY A 134 -11.09 4.01 7.57
N LYS A 135 -12.34 4.44 7.42
CA LYS A 135 -13.53 3.69 7.84
C LYS A 135 -13.62 2.29 7.22
N LEU A 136 -13.34 2.15 5.93
CA LEU A 136 -13.37 0.86 5.24
C LEU A 136 -12.27 -0.06 5.80
N THR A 137 -11.06 0.48 5.91
CA THR A 137 -9.89 -0.21 6.49
C THR A 137 -10.19 -0.66 7.93
N ALA A 138 -10.80 0.20 8.75
CA ALA A 138 -11.23 -0.13 10.11
C ALA A 138 -12.23 -1.30 10.14
N GLY A 139 -13.19 -1.34 9.20
CA GLY A 139 -14.12 -2.46 9.05
C GLY A 139 -13.40 -3.78 8.77
N ILE A 140 -12.47 -3.77 7.80
CA ILE A 140 -11.68 -4.94 7.41
C ILE A 140 -10.80 -5.41 8.58
N VAL A 141 -10.09 -4.50 9.23
CA VAL A 141 -9.22 -4.82 10.38
C VAL A 141 -10.03 -5.41 11.54
N ARG A 142 -11.14 -4.77 11.92
CA ARG A 142 -12.03 -5.27 12.99
C ARG A 142 -12.51 -6.68 12.69
N LYS A 143 -12.94 -6.94 11.44
CA LYS A 143 -13.38 -8.28 11.05
C LYS A 143 -12.24 -9.29 11.11
N ARG A 144 -11.05 -8.90 10.62
CA ARG A 144 -9.89 -9.79 10.56
C ARG A 144 -9.42 -10.22 11.94
N VAL A 145 -9.36 -9.31 12.91
CA VAL A 145 -8.88 -9.65 14.26
C VAL A 145 -9.78 -10.60 15.03
N GLU A 146 -11.07 -10.74 14.65
CA GLU A 146 -11.98 -11.74 15.24
C GLU A 146 -11.46 -13.18 15.06
N GLU A 147 -10.67 -13.44 14.01
CA GLU A 147 -10.05 -14.74 13.77
C GLU A 147 -8.82 -15.02 14.66
N PHE A 148 -8.33 -14.03 15.40
CA PHE A 148 -7.09 -14.11 16.18
C PHE A 148 -7.34 -13.91 17.68
N SER A 149 -7.55 -15.01 18.39
CA SER A 149 -7.83 -15.00 19.84
C SER A 149 -6.73 -14.37 20.71
N LYS A 150 -5.50 -14.27 20.20
CA LYS A 150 -4.36 -13.66 20.91
C LYS A 150 -4.18 -12.17 20.59
N CYS A 151 -4.91 -11.63 19.61
CA CYS A 151 -4.84 -10.21 19.29
C CYS A 151 -5.49 -9.41 20.42
N PRO A 152 -4.84 -8.36 20.95
CA PRO A 152 -5.48 -7.49 21.93
C PRO A 152 -6.67 -6.75 21.28
N LYS A 153 -7.60 -6.27 22.11
CA LYS A 153 -8.63 -5.36 21.64
C LYS A 153 -7.96 -4.08 21.11
N LEU A 154 -8.06 -3.87 19.81
CA LEU A 154 -7.44 -2.73 19.14
C LEU A 154 -8.12 -1.41 19.51
N ASN A 155 -7.32 -0.36 19.68
CA ASN A 155 -7.83 1.01 19.78
C ASN A 155 -7.78 1.70 18.41
N ILE A 156 -8.86 1.55 17.64
CA ILE A 156 -8.96 2.09 16.28
C ILE A 156 -9.74 3.40 16.30
N GLN A 157 -9.09 4.46 15.82
CA GLN A 157 -9.70 5.74 15.50
C GLN A 157 -9.85 5.87 13.98
N GLU A 158 -11.09 6.06 13.52
CA GLU A 158 -11.39 6.30 12.11
C GLU A 158 -10.96 7.72 11.72
N ILE A 159 -10.28 7.86 10.59
CA ILE A 159 -9.84 9.12 10.00
C ILE A 159 -10.35 9.26 8.57
N ASN A 160 -10.28 10.48 8.03
CA ASN A 160 -10.66 10.85 6.67
C ASN A 160 -9.68 11.86 6.06
N GLU A 161 -9.91 12.32 4.83
CA GLU A 161 -9.02 13.26 4.12
C GLU A 161 -8.89 14.66 4.76
N GLU A 162 -9.70 14.98 5.77
CA GLU A 162 -9.65 16.25 6.51
C GLU A 162 -8.96 16.10 7.87
N SER A 163 -8.64 14.87 8.26
CA SER A 163 -8.12 14.55 9.58
C SER A 163 -6.68 15.04 9.76
N LYS A 164 -6.45 15.70 10.89
CA LYS A 164 -5.14 16.16 11.35
C LYS A 164 -4.88 15.57 12.72
N LEU A 165 -3.81 14.80 12.84
CA LEU A 165 -3.45 14.07 14.04
C LEU A 165 -2.20 14.70 14.65
N GLN A 166 -2.22 14.87 15.97
CA GLN A 166 -1.03 15.19 16.73
C GLN A 166 -0.60 13.93 17.48
N LEU A 167 0.53 13.35 17.10
CA LEU A 167 1.06 12.11 17.66
C LEU A 167 2.34 12.42 18.44
N GLY A 168 2.20 12.54 19.76
CA GLY A 168 3.28 13.05 20.60
C GLY A 168 3.51 14.55 20.40
N LYS A 169 4.73 15.01 20.66
CA LYS A 169 5.15 16.42 20.57
C LYS A 169 5.67 16.78 19.18
N PHE A 170 6.25 15.83 18.45
CA PHE A 170 7.04 16.14 17.26
C PHE A 170 6.39 15.75 15.94
N PHE A 171 5.36 14.90 15.95
CA PHE A 171 4.69 14.46 14.73
C PHE A 171 3.29 15.04 14.62
N ARG A 172 3.07 15.85 13.58
CA ARG A 172 1.74 16.18 13.09
C ARG A 172 1.50 15.45 11.78
N VAL A 173 0.43 14.68 11.71
CA VAL A 173 0.12 13.82 10.56
C VAL A 173 -1.18 14.25 9.91
N GLU A 174 -1.21 14.31 8.58
CA GLU A 174 -2.41 14.55 7.77
C GLU A 174 -2.62 13.39 6.80
N ALA A 175 -3.87 13.01 6.57
CA ALA A 175 -4.24 12.05 5.54
C ALA A 175 -4.60 12.78 4.25
N LEU A 176 -4.02 12.34 3.13
CA LEU A 176 -4.25 12.90 1.81
C LEU A 176 -4.86 11.83 0.91
N ARG A 177 -6.07 12.08 0.42
CA ARG A 177 -6.77 11.13 -0.47
C ARG A 177 -5.98 10.88 -1.76
N VAL A 178 -5.74 9.60 -2.03
CA VAL A 178 -5.19 9.08 -3.29
C VAL A 178 -6.10 7.95 -3.78
N ASN A 179 -6.01 7.60 -5.07
CA ASN A 179 -6.76 6.46 -5.59
C ASN A 179 -5.90 5.20 -5.55
N HIS A 180 -6.54 4.06 -5.36
CA HIS A 180 -5.92 2.74 -5.51
C HIS A 180 -7.01 1.75 -5.98
N SER A 181 -6.76 0.44 -5.84
CA SER A 181 -7.73 -0.60 -6.20
C SER A 181 -8.77 -0.91 -5.10
N ILE A 182 -8.60 -0.31 -3.91
CA ILE A 182 -9.58 -0.28 -2.82
C ILE A 182 -9.93 1.19 -2.50
N PRO A 183 -11.17 1.51 -2.11
CA PRO A 183 -11.52 2.86 -1.65
C PRO A 183 -10.81 3.22 -0.34
N ASP A 184 -10.93 4.50 0.07
CA ASP A 184 -10.49 4.96 1.40
C ASP A 184 -8.97 4.83 1.61
N CYS A 185 -8.23 5.18 0.55
CA CYS A 185 -6.77 5.16 0.50
C CYS A 185 -6.17 6.54 0.76
N PHE A 186 -5.11 6.56 1.57
CA PHE A 186 -4.43 7.79 1.95
C PHE A 186 -2.92 7.71 1.75
N ALA A 187 -2.37 8.75 1.11
CA ALA A 187 -1.00 9.16 1.35
C ALA A 187 -0.91 9.84 2.72
N ILE A 188 0.19 9.62 3.44
CA ILE A 188 0.40 10.14 4.79
C ILE A 188 1.41 11.28 4.73
N ILE A 189 0.97 12.46 5.17
CA ILE A 189 1.80 13.66 5.25
C ILE A 189 2.27 13.81 6.68
N ILE A 190 3.57 13.73 6.91
CA ILE A 190 4.18 13.75 8.24
C ILE A 190 4.99 15.04 8.37
N HIS A 191 4.51 15.95 9.20
CA HIS A 191 5.23 17.15 9.58
C HIS A 191 6.08 16.88 10.82
N THR A 192 7.36 17.20 10.71
CA THR A 192 8.35 17.11 11.79
C THR A 192 9.06 18.45 11.97
N PRO A 193 9.80 18.66 13.06
CA PRO A 193 10.63 19.87 13.23
C PRO A 193 11.69 20.07 12.12
N LEU A 194 12.06 19.00 11.40
CA LEU A 194 13.05 19.04 10.33
C LEU A 194 12.44 19.33 8.95
N GLY A 195 11.13 19.13 8.80
CA GLY A 195 10.44 19.33 7.53
C GLY A 195 9.29 18.35 7.31
N THR A 196 8.66 18.49 6.15
CA THR A 196 7.53 17.67 5.70
C THR A 196 8.00 16.43 4.97
N ILE A 197 7.42 15.28 5.31
CA ILE A 197 7.65 14.00 4.66
C ILE A 197 6.34 13.53 4.07
N ILE A 198 6.40 12.89 2.91
CA ILE A 198 5.25 12.26 2.28
C ILE A 198 5.55 10.77 2.18
N HIS A 199 4.66 9.95 2.72
CA HIS A 199 4.61 8.52 2.44
C HIS A 199 3.39 8.28 1.55
N SER A 200 3.59 7.94 0.28
CA SER A 200 2.47 7.85 -0.68
C SER A 200 1.47 6.75 -0.32
N GLY A 201 1.93 5.69 0.37
CA GLY A 201 1.23 4.41 0.33
C GLY A 201 1.14 3.90 -1.11
N ASP A 202 0.30 2.92 -1.34
CA ASP A 202 0.01 2.46 -2.70
C ASP A 202 -0.95 3.43 -3.36
N PHE A 203 -0.63 3.84 -4.59
CA PHE A 203 -1.44 4.83 -5.26
C PHE A 203 -1.43 4.70 -6.77
N LYS A 204 -2.48 5.26 -7.38
CA LYS A 204 -2.57 5.59 -8.79
C LYS A 204 -3.21 6.97 -8.94
N ILE A 205 -2.98 7.60 -10.08
CA ILE A 205 -3.71 8.81 -10.46
C ILE A 205 -4.82 8.41 -11.42
N ASP A 206 -6.03 8.27 -10.89
CA ASP A 206 -7.23 7.95 -11.67
C ASP A 206 -8.10 9.22 -11.78
N TYR A 207 -8.30 9.70 -13.00
CA TYR A 207 -9.13 10.89 -13.25
C TYR A 207 -10.63 10.58 -13.28
N SER A 208 -10.99 9.30 -13.40
CA SER A 208 -12.38 8.83 -13.43
C SER A 208 -12.56 7.57 -12.58
N PRO A 209 -12.23 7.62 -11.28
CA PRO A 209 -12.35 6.46 -10.41
C PRO A 209 -13.83 6.05 -10.25
N VAL A 210 -14.05 4.76 -10.02
CA VAL A 210 -15.39 4.19 -9.81
C VAL A 210 -15.67 4.12 -8.31
N ASN A 211 -16.77 4.75 -7.88
CA ASN A 211 -17.22 4.80 -6.47
C ASN A 211 -16.20 5.39 -5.49
N ASP A 212 -15.35 6.29 -5.97
CA ASP A 212 -14.40 7.04 -5.18
C ASP A 212 -14.24 8.46 -5.78
N LYS A 213 -13.66 9.39 -5.01
CA LYS A 213 -13.31 10.72 -5.51
C LYS A 213 -11.92 10.66 -6.16
N PRO A 214 -11.62 11.45 -7.20
CA PRO A 214 -10.26 11.58 -7.69
C PRO A 214 -9.27 11.98 -6.58
N ALA A 215 -8.01 11.56 -6.74
CA ALA A 215 -6.89 11.98 -5.92
C ALA A 215 -6.85 13.52 -5.84
N ASP A 216 -6.52 14.07 -4.67
CA ASP A 216 -6.51 15.52 -4.47
C ASP A 216 -5.23 16.15 -5.02
N LEU A 217 -5.17 16.31 -6.35
CA LEU A 217 -4.03 16.89 -7.06
C LEU A 217 -3.73 18.33 -6.64
N ASN A 218 -4.76 19.09 -6.25
CA ASN A 218 -4.60 20.46 -5.76
C ASN A 218 -3.86 20.46 -4.43
N ARG A 219 -4.24 19.57 -3.52
CA ARG A 219 -3.56 19.43 -2.23
C ARG A 219 -2.13 18.91 -2.40
N ILE A 220 -1.87 17.97 -3.31
CA ILE A 220 -0.52 17.53 -3.67
C ILE A 220 0.33 18.73 -4.12
N ALA A 221 -0.18 19.56 -5.03
CA ALA A 221 0.53 20.73 -5.54
C ALA A 221 0.82 21.76 -4.43
N GLN A 222 -0.12 21.99 -3.52
CA GLN A 222 0.08 22.89 -2.36
C GLN A 222 1.19 22.39 -1.44
N ILE A 223 1.22 21.09 -1.12
CA ILE A 223 2.25 20.51 -0.24
C ILE A 223 3.61 20.56 -0.94
N GLY A 224 3.66 20.22 -2.22
CA GLY A 224 4.89 20.33 -3.02
C GLY A 224 5.43 21.76 -3.07
N GLY A 225 4.54 22.75 -3.27
CA GLY A 225 4.90 24.16 -3.29
C GLY A 225 5.39 24.71 -1.93
N ALA A 226 4.97 24.10 -0.82
CA ALA A 226 5.43 24.46 0.53
C ALA A 226 6.82 23.86 0.89
N GLY A 227 7.33 22.94 0.08
CA GLY A 227 8.61 22.25 0.30
C GLY A 227 8.44 20.90 1.01
N VAL A 228 9.02 19.87 0.40
CA VAL A 228 9.03 18.49 0.91
C VAL A 228 10.48 18.09 1.16
N LEU A 229 10.77 17.61 2.38
CA LEU A 229 12.09 17.14 2.78
C LEU A 229 12.37 15.74 2.21
N LEU A 230 11.38 14.85 2.28
CA LEU A 230 11.49 13.45 1.86
C LEU A 230 10.17 12.96 1.28
N LEU A 231 10.24 12.27 0.14
CA LEU A 231 9.13 11.53 -0.46
C LEU A 231 9.50 10.05 -0.46
N LEU A 232 8.69 9.23 0.21
CA LEU A 232 8.65 7.78 0.06
C LEU A 232 7.49 7.47 -0.89
N SER A 233 7.81 6.95 -2.08
CA SER A 233 6.85 6.68 -3.14
C SER A 233 6.77 5.19 -3.42
N ASP A 234 5.56 4.71 -3.69
CA ASP A 234 5.33 3.41 -4.32
C ASP A 234 6.15 3.30 -5.61
N SER A 235 6.75 2.13 -5.81
CA SER A 235 7.65 1.80 -6.92
C SER A 235 7.25 0.52 -7.66
N THR A 236 6.09 -0.06 -7.34
CA THR A 236 5.60 -1.33 -7.89
C THR A 236 5.64 -1.35 -9.43
N ASP A 237 5.13 -0.29 -10.06
CA ASP A 237 5.07 -0.14 -11.51
C ASP A 237 6.17 0.78 -12.08
N ALA A 238 7.21 1.12 -11.32
CA ALA A 238 8.23 2.10 -11.73
C ALA A 238 9.02 1.69 -13.00
N THR A 239 9.00 0.41 -13.37
CA THR A 239 9.63 -0.11 -14.60
C THR A 239 8.73 -0.04 -15.83
N HIS A 240 7.44 0.27 -15.65
CA HIS A 240 6.46 0.37 -16.72
C HIS A 240 6.29 1.83 -17.16
N VAL A 241 6.58 2.10 -18.44
CA VAL A 241 6.42 3.43 -19.03
C VAL A 241 4.94 3.68 -19.35
N GLY A 242 4.46 4.89 -19.06
CA GLY A 242 3.12 5.36 -19.45
C GLY A 242 2.26 5.67 -18.24
N TYR A 243 0.98 5.36 -18.36
CA TYR A 243 -0.03 5.59 -17.31
C TYR A 243 -0.92 4.36 -17.18
N GLN A 244 -1.42 4.13 -15.97
CA GLN A 244 -2.41 3.08 -15.73
C GLN A 244 -3.75 3.47 -16.35
N ILE A 245 -4.46 2.47 -16.89
CA ILE A 245 -5.83 2.66 -17.39
C ILE A 245 -6.80 2.90 -16.21
N SER A 246 -7.75 3.79 -16.41
CA SER A 246 -8.78 4.06 -15.40
C SER A 246 -9.67 2.85 -15.17
N GLU A 247 -10.16 2.69 -13.94
CA GLU A 247 -11.08 1.61 -13.60
C GLU A 247 -12.39 1.66 -14.41
N SER A 248 -12.80 2.86 -14.84
CA SER A 248 -13.95 3.07 -15.70
C SER A 248 -13.78 2.37 -17.07
N SER A 249 -12.63 2.57 -17.71
CA SER A 249 -12.30 2.01 -19.03
C SER A 249 -12.21 0.49 -18.99
N ILE A 250 -11.69 -0.06 -17.90
CA ILE A 250 -11.69 -1.51 -17.67
C ILE A 250 -13.11 -2.05 -17.65
N GLY A 251 -14.01 -1.34 -16.97
CA GLY A 251 -15.41 -1.71 -16.89
C GLY A 251 -16.11 -1.73 -18.25
N ASP A 252 -15.74 -0.85 -19.17
CA ASP A 252 -16.28 -0.81 -20.53
C ASP A 252 -15.80 -2.00 -21.37
N GLU A 253 -14.52 -2.34 -21.28
CA GLU A 253 -13.97 -3.52 -21.95
C GLU A 253 -14.57 -4.82 -21.40
N MET A 254 -14.75 -4.91 -20.08
CA MET A 254 -15.46 -6.04 -19.47
C MET A 254 -16.90 -6.15 -19.98
N GLY A 255 -17.59 -5.02 -20.19
CA GLY A 255 -18.93 -5.00 -20.78
C GLY A 255 -18.98 -5.61 -22.18
N LYS A 256 -18.01 -5.27 -23.04
CA LYS A 256 -17.89 -5.85 -24.40
C LYS A 256 -17.65 -7.36 -24.37
N ILE A 257 -16.96 -7.87 -23.34
CA ILE A 257 -16.75 -9.30 -23.14
C ILE A 257 -18.07 -9.96 -22.70
N PHE A 258 -18.77 -9.39 -21.72
CA PHE A 258 -20.03 -9.92 -21.20
C PHE A 258 -21.11 -10.06 -22.28
N GLU A 259 -21.17 -9.11 -23.21
CA GLU A 259 -22.11 -9.10 -24.33
C GLU A 259 -21.94 -10.31 -25.28
N LYS A 260 -20.70 -10.76 -25.48
CA LYS A 260 -20.37 -11.84 -26.43
C LYS A 260 -20.44 -13.24 -25.82
N LEU A 261 -20.46 -13.35 -24.50
CA LEU A 261 -20.35 -14.64 -23.82
C LEU A 261 -21.72 -15.32 -23.68
N GLU A 262 -21.83 -16.54 -24.17
CA GLU A 262 -22.97 -17.42 -23.91
C GLU A 262 -22.67 -18.37 -22.75
N GLY A 263 -23.67 -18.68 -21.93
CA GLY A 263 -23.53 -19.63 -20.82
C GLY A 263 -22.93 -19.03 -19.53
N ARG A 264 -22.26 -19.89 -18.75
CA ARG A 264 -21.73 -19.57 -17.41
C ARG A 264 -20.37 -18.87 -17.51
N ILE A 265 -20.21 -17.79 -16.74
CA ILE A 265 -18.96 -17.04 -16.63
C ILE A 265 -18.33 -17.35 -15.26
N ILE A 266 -17.03 -17.63 -15.24
CA ILE A 266 -16.24 -17.84 -14.01
C ILE A 266 -15.10 -16.82 -14.02
N ILE A 267 -14.99 -16.02 -12.97
CA ILE A 267 -14.03 -14.92 -12.88
C ILE A 267 -13.19 -15.10 -11.61
N GLY A 268 -11.87 -15.18 -11.79
CA GLY A 268 -10.92 -15.10 -10.68
C GLY A 268 -10.50 -13.65 -10.50
N THR A 269 -10.63 -13.12 -9.29
CA THR A 269 -10.16 -11.78 -8.91
C THR A 269 -9.65 -11.80 -7.47
N PHE A 270 -8.75 -10.87 -7.14
CA PHE A 270 -8.39 -10.63 -5.75
C PHE A 270 -9.59 -10.07 -4.99
N ALA A 271 -9.79 -10.57 -3.76
CA ALA A 271 -10.90 -10.14 -2.90
C ALA A 271 -10.79 -8.66 -2.49
N SER A 272 -9.57 -8.13 -2.44
CA SER A 272 -9.29 -6.74 -2.07
C SER A 272 -9.59 -5.73 -3.19
N GLN A 273 -9.81 -6.16 -4.44
CA GLN A 273 -10.17 -5.27 -5.54
C GLN A 273 -11.68 -4.99 -5.57
N LEU A 274 -12.16 -4.28 -4.56
CA LEU A 274 -13.59 -4.00 -4.38
C LEU A 274 -14.20 -3.24 -5.55
N SER A 275 -13.46 -2.31 -6.17
CA SER A 275 -13.95 -1.59 -7.35
C SER A 275 -14.21 -2.53 -8.54
N ARG A 276 -13.37 -3.57 -8.70
CA ARG A 276 -13.55 -4.60 -9.72
C ARG A 276 -14.75 -5.48 -9.42
N VAL A 277 -14.93 -5.88 -8.16
CA VAL A 277 -16.07 -6.68 -7.71
C VAL A 277 -17.38 -5.91 -7.96
N GLN A 278 -17.45 -4.63 -7.60
CA GLN A 278 -18.64 -3.82 -7.86
C GLN A 278 -18.97 -3.76 -9.37
N LYS A 279 -17.97 -3.57 -10.24
CA LYS A 279 -18.21 -3.55 -11.68
C LYS A 279 -18.79 -4.87 -12.20
N LEU A 280 -18.38 -6.00 -11.62
CA LEU A 280 -18.97 -7.31 -11.95
C LEU A 280 -20.44 -7.40 -11.56
N PHE A 281 -20.84 -6.78 -10.46
CA PHE A 281 -22.24 -6.71 -10.03
C PHE A 281 -23.06 -5.85 -10.99
N ASP A 282 -22.57 -4.66 -11.35
CA ASP A 282 -23.24 -3.78 -12.30
C ASP A 282 -23.43 -4.45 -13.68
N LEU A 283 -22.40 -5.17 -14.15
CA LEU A 283 -22.47 -5.90 -15.41
C LEU A 283 -23.40 -7.11 -15.33
N ALA A 284 -23.42 -7.84 -14.23
CA ALA A 284 -24.35 -8.95 -14.07
C ALA A 284 -25.79 -8.46 -14.08
N GLU A 285 -26.10 -7.37 -13.37
CA GLU A 285 -27.42 -6.74 -13.40
C GLU A 285 -27.80 -6.30 -14.82
N LYS A 286 -26.91 -5.55 -15.50
CA LYS A 286 -27.13 -5.06 -16.87
C LYS A 286 -27.46 -6.18 -17.86
N PHE A 287 -26.80 -7.33 -17.76
CA PHE A 287 -26.97 -8.46 -18.67
C PHE A 287 -27.91 -9.54 -18.13
N GLY A 288 -28.67 -9.28 -17.06
CA GLY A 288 -29.64 -10.22 -16.50
C GLY A 288 -29.03 -11.51 -15.94
N ARG A 289 -27.78 -11.46 -15.48
CA ARG A 289 -27.05 -12.60 -14.91
C ARG A 289 -27.16 -12.60 -13.39
N ARG A 290 -27.17 -13.79 -12.80
CA ARG A 290 -27.12 -13.97 -11.34
C ARG A 290 -25.68 -14.20 -10.89
N ILE A 291 -25.34 -13.67 -9.71
CA ILE A 291 -24.01 -13.82 -9.10
C ILE A 291 -24.05 -14.83 -7.96
N SER A 292 -22.97 -15.61 -7.84
CA SER A 292 -22.66 -16.41 -6.67
C SER A 292 -21.18 -16.18 -6.33
N LEU A 293 -20.90 -15.83 -5.08
CA LEU A 293 -19.55 -15.63 -4.59
C LEU A 293 -19.01 -16.94 -4.01
N GLN A 294 -17.78 -17.27 -4.37
CA GLN A 294 -17.06 -18.41 -3.82
C GLN A 294 -15.64 -17.98 -3.42
N GLY A 295 -15.29 -18.17 -2.16
CA GLY A 295 -13.95 -17.94 -1.64
C GLY A 295 -14.00 -17.38 -0.22
N ARG A 296 -13.20 -17.95 0.70
CA ARG A 296 -13.17 -17.51 2.10
C ARG A 296 -12.81 -16.02 2.25
N SER A 297 -11.93 -15.52 1.38
CA SER A 297 -11.49 -14.12 1.43
C SER A 297 -12.50 -13.12 0.81
N MET A 298 -13.46 -13.61 0.00
CA MET A 298 -14.51 -12.79 -0.64
C MET A 298 -15.78 -12.70 0.21
N ASN A 299 -15.97 -13.63 1.15
CA ASN A 299 -17.14 -13.75 2.03
C ASN A 299 -16.85 -13.14 3.40
#